data_AF-A0A9W9QAI8-F1
#
_entry.id   AF-A0A9W9QAI8-F1
#
_cell.length_a   1.000
_cell.length_b   1.000
_cell.length_c   1.000
_cell.angle_alpha   90.00
_cell.angle_beta   90.00
_cell.angle_gamma   90.00
#
_symmetry.space_group_name_H-M   'P 1'
#
loop_
_entity.id
_entity.type
_entity.pdbx_description
1 polymer ?
#
loop_
_entity_poly.entity_id
_entity_poly.type
_entity_poly.pdbx_seq_one_letter_code
_entity_poly.pdbx_strand_id
1 'polypeptide(L)'
;MADSIESFVASRAHVLVRFSRWEEILKLKIPTDRQTYSATTAIVLYTRGLAFAALGRVEEVEQAQFEFEQARVAVPSTRLNSIPCKEEDVLRVASAMLAGELEYRRGNIERSFSLLREAIRREDGLAYSDPPPWMQPVRHALGGLLLEQGRVEEAESLFKEDLGFALDYPRRRAKLNNVWGLHGLLECFNRLGKTAEAAFIQPAHDIALASADVPVKASCYCRVSAVRERSCCT
;
A
#
# COMPACT_ATOMS: atom_id res chain seq x y z
N MET A 1 4.16 18.88 21.05
CA MET A 1 3.03 17.94 20.95
C MET A 1 2.90 17.39 19.53
N ALA A 2 2.77 18.24 18.49
CA ALA A 2 2.73 17.80 17.10
C ALA A 2 3.86 16.82 16.71
N ASP A 3 5.08 17.04 17.22
CA ASP A 3 6.25 16.17 16.98
C ASP A 3 6.01 14.67 17.23
N SER A 4 5.16 14.30 18.18
CA SER A 4 4.95 12.90 18.57
C SER A 4 3.57 12.33 18.22
N ILE A 5 2.59 13.17 17.87
CA ILE A 5 1.21 12.71 17.67
C ILE A 5 0.56 13.15 16.35
N GLU A 6 1.18 14.05 15.58
CA GLU A 6 0.56 14.62 14.38
C GLU A 6 0.24 13.55 13.32
N SER A 7 1.14 12.58 13.15
CA SER A 7 1.01 11.45 12.21
C SER A 7 -0.31 10.69 12.33
N PHE A 8 -0.86 10.54 13.54
CA PHE A 8 -2.11 9.82 13.78
C PHE A 8 -3.33 10.54 13.18
N VAL A 9 -3.26 11.87 12.98
CA VAL A 9 -4.31 12.62 12.28
C VAL A 9 -4.42 12.15 10.82
N ALA A 10 -3.29 11.75 10.23
CA ALA A 10 -3.22 11.26 8.86
C ALA A 10 -3.77 9.82 8.69
N SER A 11 -4.01 9.08 9.77
CA SER A 11 -4.52 7.69 9.70
C SER A 11 -5.82 7.57 8.91
N ARG A 12 -6.69 8.59 8.95
CA ARG A 12 -7.92 8.62 8.14
C ARG A 12 -7.62 8.48 6.65
N ALA A 13 -6.59 9.15 6.13
CA ALA A 13 -6.23 9.07 4.72
C ALA A 13 -5.76 7.65 4.34
N HIS A 14 -4.91 7.04 5.18
CA HIS A 14 -4.47 5.65 4.97
C HIS A 14 -5.62 4.64 5.00
N VAL A 15 -6.57 4.79 5.92
CA VAL A 15 -7.77 3.95 5.99
C VAL A 15 -8.55 4.03 4.67
N LEU A 16 -8.75 5.25 4.13
CA LEU A 16 -9.45 5.40 2.85
C LEU A 16 -8.70 4.73 1.68
N VAL A 17 -7.36 4.75 1.67
CA VAL A 17 -6.56 4.04 0.65
C VAL A 17 -6.79 2.53 0.78
N ARG A 18 -6.74 2.00 2.00
CA ARG A 18 -6.92 0.55 2.25
C ARG A 18 -8.25 0.03 1.73
N PHE A 19 -9.30 0.83 1.87
CA PHE A 19 -10.65 0.51 1.43
C PHE A 19 -11.02 1.10 0.06
N SER A 20 -10.06 1.65 -0.67
CA SER A 20 -10.27 2.22 -2.02
C SER A 20 -11.38 3.24 -2.14
N ARG A 21 -11.50 4.07 -1.11
CA ARG A 21 -12.42 5.20 -1.11
C ARG A 21 -11.78 6.38 -1.85
N TRP A 22 -11.40 6.15 -3.11
CA TRP A 22 -10.62 7.08 -3.94
C TRP A 22 -11.28 8.46 -4.04
N GLU A 23 -12.58 8.49 -4.34
CA GLU A 23 -13.34 9.73 -4.43
C GLU A 23 -13.46 10.47 -3.09
N GLU A 24 -13.42 9.76 -1.96
CA GLU A 24 -13.41 10.42 -0.64
C GLU A 24 -12.05 11.00 -0.28
N ILE A 25 -10.97 10.35 -0.72
CA ILE A 25 -9.61 10.90 -0.58
C ILE A 25 -9.52 12.24 -1.31
N LEU A 26 -10.06 12.32 -2.54
CA LEU A 26 -10.07 13.57 -3.30
C LEU A 26 -10.86 14.69 -2.61
N LYS A 27 -11.82 14.36 -1.76
CA LYS A 27 -12.61 15.31 -0.95
C LYS A 27 -11.96 15.69 0.39
N LEU A 28 -10.87 15.03 0.80
CA LEU A 28 -10.16 15.39 2.02
C LEU A 28 -9.66 16.83 1.92
N LYS A 29 -9.83 17.62 2.98
CA LYS A 29 -9.29 18.98 3.05
C LYS A 29 -7.81 18.90 3.40
N ILE A 30 -6.99 19.68 2.69
CA ILE A 30 -5.60 19.93 3.11
C ILE A 30 -5.65 20.92 4.28
N PRO A 31 -4.95 20.66 5.40
CA PRO A 31 -4.86 21.58 6.52
C PRO A 31 -4.36 22.97 6.09
N THR A 32 -4.98 24.04 6.61
CA THR A 32 -4.52 25.42 6.40
C THR A 32 -3.21 25.69 7.14
N ASP A 33 -3.11 25.22 8.38
CA ASP A 33 -1.86 25.27 9.16
C ASP A 33 -0.94 24.09 8.77
N ARG A 34 -0.18 24.28 7.69
CA ARG A 34 0.75 23.27 7.18
C ARG A 34 2.02 23.12 8.02
N GLN A 35 2.28 24.03 8.95
CA GLN A 35 3.43 23.94 9.84
C GLN A 35 3.14 22.96 10.98
N THR A 36 1.97 23.09 11.62
CA THR A 36 1.53 22.14 12.65
C THR A 36 1.14 20.81 12.03
N TYR A 37 0.48 20.81 10.87
CA TYR A 37 -0.03 19.61 10.19
C TYR A 37 0.82 19.22 8.97
N SER A 38 2.14 19.31 9.12
CA SER A 38 3.12 19.04 8.05
C SER A 38 3.07 17.60 7.52
N ALA A 39 3.09 16.60 8.41
CA ALA A 39 3.02 15.19 8.06
C ALA A 39 1.66 14.85 7.45
N THR A 40 0.58 15.35 8.06
CA THR A 40 -0.79 15.16 7.60
C THR A 40 -0.97 15.73 6.19
N THR A 41 -0.41 16.91 5.92
CA THR A 41 -0.44 17.54 4.59
C THR A 41 0.26 16.65 3.56
N ALA A 42 1.46 16.15 3.87
CA ALA A 42 2.19 15.26 2.97
C ALA A 42 1.40 13.97 2.70
N ILE A 43 0.87 13.31 3.73
CA ILE A 43 0.08 12.08 3.55
C ILE A 43 -1.21 12.32 2.74
N VAL A 44 -1.94 13.41 2.97
CA VAL A 44 -3.13 13.72 2.16
C VAL A 44 -2.77 13.91 0.68
N LEU A 45 -1.66 14.58 0.37
CA LEU A 45 -1.18 14.73 -1.01
C LEU A 45 -0.76 13.40 -1.63
N TYR A 46 -0.01 12.58 -0.89
CA TYR A 46 0.36 11.22 -1.31
C TYR A 46 -0.87 10.36 -1.63
N THR A 47 -1.84 10.31 -0.72
CA THR A 47 -3.05 9.50 -0.92
C THR A 47 -3.90 10.01 -2.08
N ARG A 48 -3.95 11.33 -2.33
CA ARG A 48 -4.56 11.90 -3.53
C ARG A 48 -3.87 11.43 -4.80
N GLY A 49 -2.53 11.40 -4.82
CA GLY A 49 -1.76 10.83 -5.93
C GLY A 49 -2.14 9.37 -6.22
N LEU A 50 -2.27 8.54 -5.18
CA LEU A 50 -2.75 7.16 -5.32
C LEU A 50 -4.19 7.09 -5.85
N ALA A 51 -5.08 7.95 -5.36
CA ALA A 51 -6.45 8.01 -5.82
C ALA A 51 -6.53 8.37 -7.31
N PHE A 52 -5.80 9.39 -7.76
CA PHE A 52 -5.69 9.73 -9.18
C PHE A 52 -5.12 8.56 -10.00
N ALA A 53 -4.11 7.86 -9.49
CA ALA A 53 -3.53 6.71 -10.16
C ALA A 53 -4.55 5.58 -10.32
N ALA A 54 -5.29 5.22 -9.26
CA ALA A 54 -6.34 4.20 -9.31
C ALA A 54 -7.52 4.61 -10.22
N LEU A 55 -7.77 5.90 -10.37
CA LEU A 55 -8.78 6.45 -11.27
C LEU A 55 -8.30 6.56 -12.73
N GLY A 56 -7.00 6.43 -13.00
CA GLY A 56 -6.41 6.53 -14.35
C GLY A 56 -6.15 7.97 -14.81
N ARG A 57 -6.09 8.90 -13.86
CA ARG A 57 -5.94 10.35 -14.06
C ARG A 57 -4.47 10.75 -13.98
N VAL A 58 -3.68 10.32 -14.97
CA VAL A 58 -2.20 10.33 -14.91
C VAL A 58 -1.61 11.73 -14.75
N GLU A 59 -2.13 12.72 -15.47
CA GLU A 59 -1.66 14.11 -15.37
C GLU A 59 -1.83 14.65 -13.94
N GLU A 60 -2.96 14.35 -13.28
CA GLU A 60 -3.19 14.74 -11.90
C GLU A 60 -2.33 13.98 -10.89
N VAL A 61 -1.88 12.76 -11.21
CA VAL A 61 -0.90 12.04 -10.37
C VAL A 61 0.43 12.78 -10.38
N GLU A 62 0.89 13.27 -11.53
CA GLU A 62 2.16 13.98 -11.65
C GLU A 62 2.16 15.27 -10.82
N GLN A 63 1.07 16.04 -10.91
CA GLN A 63 0.89 17.24 -10.11
C GLN A 63 0.84 16.90 -8.61
N ALA A 64 0.07 15.87 -8.22
CA ALA A 64 -0.02 15.45 -6.83
C ALA A 64 1.32 14.92 -6.29
N GLN A 65 2.11 14.23 -7.11
CA GLN A 65 3.45 13.77 -6.75
C GLN A 65 4.39 14.94 -6.53
N PHE A 66 4.36 15.94 -7.41
CA PHE A 66 5.17 17.15 -7.26
C PHE A 66 4.84 17.90 -5.96
N GLU A 67 3.55 18.11 -5.67
CA GLU A 67 3.09 18.73 -4.41
C GLU A 67 3.46 17.90 -3.18
N PHE A 68 3.33 16.57 -3.28
CA PHE A 68 3.72 15.64 -2.23
C PHE A 68 5.21 15.74 -1.91
N GLU A 69 6.08 15.74 -2.92
CA GLU A 69 7.54 15.82 -2.70
C GLU A 69 7.94 17.13 -2.01
N GLN A 70 7.30 18.25 -2.38
CA GLN A 70 7.51 19.52 -1.67
C GLN A 70 7.05 19.44 -0.22
N ALA A 71 5.84 18.93 0.03
CA ALA A 71 5.30 18.79 1.38
C ALA A 71 6.15 17.85 2.24
N ARG A 72 6.64 16.75 1.66
CA ARG A 72 7.53 15.78 2.33
C ARG A 72 8.82 16.43 2.79
N VAL A 73 9.47 17.23 1.94
CA VAL A 73 10.73 17.92 2.29
C VAL A 73 10.50 18.99 3.36
N ALA A 74 9.30 19.56 3.43
CA ALA A 74 8.93 20.56 4.44
C ALA A 74 8.63 19.96 5.83
N VAL A 75 8.51 18.63 5.96
CA VAL A 75 8.29 18.00 7.27
C VAL A 75 9.56 18.11 8.13
N PRO A 76 9.48 18.68 9.34
CA PRO A 76 10.64 18.76 10.23
C PRO A 76 11.21 17.39 10.58
N SER A 77 12.53 17.27 10.68
CA SER A 77 13.21 16.00 11.04
C SER A 77 12.93 15.54 12.48
N THR A 78 12.37 16.42 13.32
CA THR A 78 11.89 16.08 14.67
C THR A 78 10.54 15.36 14.67
N ARG A 79 9.83 15.35 13.53
CA ARG A 79 8.51 14.73 13.42
C ARG A 79 8.63 13.21 13.45
N LEU A 80 7.85 12.60 14.35
CA LEU A 80 7.75 11.16 14.50
C LEU A 80 6.45 10.66 13.90
N ASN A 81 6.50 9.44 13.37
CA ASN A 81 5.30 8.73 12.95
C ASN A 81 4.74 7.89 14.11
N SER A 82 5.37 6.75 14.35
CA SER A 82 5.10 5.82 15.45
C SER A 82 6.45 5.54 16.10
N ILE A 83 6.58 5.75 17.41
CA ILE A 83 7.89 5.70 18.09
C ILE A 83 8.52 4.31 17.90
N PRO A 84 9.79 4.20 17.46
CA PRO A 84 10.79 5.27 17.28
C PRO A 84 10.96 5.77 15.83
N CYS A 85 10.06 5.43 14.90
CA CYS A 85 10.14 5.80 13.50
C CYS A 85 9.96 7.31 13.29
N LYS A 86 10.87 7.90 12.53
CA LYS A 86 10.72 9.27 12.06
C LYS A 86 9.76 9.33 10.88
N GLU A 87 8.99 10.41 10.82
CA GLU A 87 8.07 10.65 9.70
C GLU A 87 8.83 10.78 8.36
N GLU A 88 10.04 11.35 8.38
CA GLU A 88 10.88 11.48 7.18
C GLU A 88 11.14 10.13 6.49
N ASP A 89 11.32 9.06 7.27
CA ASP A 89 11.58 7.72 6.74
C ASP A 89 10.31 7.06 6.21
N VAL A 90 9.18 7.27 6.90
CA VAL A 90 7.86 6.80 6.44
C VAL A 90 7.48 7.47 5.12
N LEU A 91 7.69 8.78 4.99
CA LEU A 91 7.38 9.48 3.75
C LEU A 91 8.31 9.12 2.59
N ARG A 92 9.51 8.56 2.86
CA ARG A 92 10.35 7.97 1.81
C ARG A 92 9.73 6.67 1.25
N VAL A 93 9.00 5.90 2.06
CA VAL A 93 8.20 4.76 1.57
C VAL A 93 7.08 5.29 0.66
N ALA A 94 6.35 6.31 1.10
CA ALA A 94 5.28 6.95 0.34
C ALA A 94 5.76 7.49 -1.02
N SER A 95 6.92 8.14 -1.06
CA SER A 95 7.56 8.63 -2.29
C SER A 95 7.82 7.53 -3.30
N ALA A 96 8.50 6.47 -2.89
CA ALA A 96 8.81 5.34 -3.77
C ALA A 96 7.53 4.60 -4.23
N MET A 97 6.55 4.45 -3.33
CA MET A 97 5.27 3.83 -3.65
C MET A 97 4.48 4.64 -4.68
N LEU A 98 4.34 5.96 -4.49
CA LEU A 98 3.63 6.82 -5.43
C LEU A 98 4.32 6.88 -6.79
N ALA A 99 5.66 6.92 -6.82
CA ALA A 99 6.43 6.85 -8.06
C ALA A 99 6.20 5.52 -8.79
N GLY A 100 6.19 4.40 -8.06
CA GLY A 100 5.89 3.08 -8.64
C GLY A 100 4.49 3.01 -9.25
N GLU A 101 3.48 3.51 -8.55
CA GLU A 101 2.09 3.55 -9.03
C GLU A 101 1.94 4.46 -10.27
N LEU A 102 2.58 5.63 -10.28
CA LEU A 102 2.59 6.52 -11.45
C LEU A 102 3.19 5.84 -12.67
N GLU A 103 4.39 5.25 -12.53
CA GLU A 103 5.05 4.57 -13.64
C GLU A 103 4.24 3.37 -14.15
N TYR A 104 3.52 2.69 -13.27
CA TYR A 104 2.60 1.62 -13.68
C TYR A 104 1.50 2.16 -14.60
N ARG A 105 0.88 3.29 -14.22
CA ARG A 105 -0.19 3.92 -15.02
C ARG A 105 0.31 4.54 -16.33
N ARG A 106 1.59 4.90 -16.40
CA ARG A 106 2.27 5.27 -17.65
C ARG A 106 2.59 4.08 -18.56
N GLY A 107 2.39 2.84 -18.09
CA GLY A 107 2.74 1.62 -18.83
C GLY A 107 4.22 1.22 -18.71
N ASN A 108 5.00 1.90 -17.87
CA ASN A 108 6.41 1.59 -17.64
C ASN A 108 6.56 0.48 -16.59
N ILE A 109 6.07 -0.72 -16.92
CA ILE A 109 5.85 -1.82 -15.97
C ILE A 109 7.11 -2.21 -15.18
N GLU A 110 8.24 -2.46 -15.84
CA GLU A 110 9.46 -2.88 -15.13
C GLU A 110 10.03 -1.76 -14.23
N ARG A 111 9.91 -0.50 -14.66
CA ARG A 111 10.31 0.65 -13.85
C ARG A 111 9.42 0.77 -12.61
N SER A 112 8.10 0.60 -12.78
CA SER A 112 7.16 0.54 -11.66
C SER A 112 7.55 -0.51 -10.64
N PHE A 113 7.78 -1.76 -11.08
CA PHE A 113 8.13 -2.84 -10.17
C PHE A 113 9.47 -2.61 -9.48
N SER A 114 10.46 -2.01 -10.16
CA SER A 114 11.71 -1.59 -9.51
C SER A 114 11.47 -0.59 -8.37
N LEU A 115 10.64 0.44 -8.61
CA LEU A 115 10.28 1.45 -7.61
C LEU A 115 9.45 0.88 -6.45
N LEU A 116 8.55 -0.06 -6.71
CA LEU A 116 7.76 -0.71 -5.67
C LEU A 116 8.61 -1.67 -4.82
N ARG A 117 9.59 -2.37 -5.42
CA ARG A 117 10.58 -3.14 -4.64
C ARG A 117 11.44 -2.22 -3.79
N GLU A 118 11.80 -1.03 -4.30
CA GLU A 118 12.48 -0.01 -3.51
C GLU A 118 11.64 0.46 -2.31
N ALA A 119 10.34 0.68 -2.52
CA ALA A 119 9.41 1.03 -1.46
C ALA A 119 9.32 -0.09 -0.40
N ILE A 120 9.31 -1.37 -0.81
CA ILE A 120 9.39 -2.52 0.12
C ILE A 120 10.69 -2.51 0.93
N ARG A 121 11.84 -2.26 0.30
CA ARG A 121 13.13 -2.17 1.03
C ARG A 121 13.12 -1.07 2.08
N ARG A 122 12.50 0.07 1.77
CA ARG A 122 12.34 1.20 2.71
C ARG A 122 11.40 0.84 3.85
N GLU A 123 10.26 0.23 3.54
CA GLU A 123 9.29 -0.26 4.54
C GLU A 123 9.96 -1.26 5.50
N ASP A 124 10.69 -2.24 4.97
CA ASP A 124 11.42 -3.24 5.76
C ASP A 124 12.53 -2.63 6.63
N GLY A 125 13.06 -1.49 6.20
CA GLY A 125 14.09 -0.72 6.91
C GLY A 125 13.54 0.12 8.06
N LEU A 126 12.22 0.31 8.16
CA LEU A 126 11.62 1.03 9.28
C LEU A 126 11.86 0.28 10.60
N ALA A 127 12.06 1.04 11.67
CA ALA A 127 12.12 0.47 13.01
C ALA A 127 10.79 -0.21 13.37
N TYR A 128 10.85 -1.24 14.22
CA TYR A 128 9.65 -1.85 14.76
C TYR A 128 8.94 -0.86 15.68
N SER A 129 7.64 -0.69 15.50
CA SER A 129 6.77 0.12 16.34
C SER A 129 5.36 -0.47 16.39
N ASP A 130 4.63 -0.15 17.46
CA ASP A 130 3.24 -0.53 17.66
C ASP A 130 2.45 0.73 18.07
N PRO A 131 1.55 1.27 17.22
CA PRO A 131 1.11 0.70 15.94
C PRO A 131 2.19 0.75 14.84
N PRO A 132 2.09 -0.11 13.80
CA PRO A 132 3.02 -0.07 12.67
C PRO A 132 3.01 1.29 11.97
N PRO A 133 4.17 1.79 11.52
CA PRO A 133 4.28 3.13 10.93
C PRO A 133 3.71 3.21 9.51
N TRP A 134 3.50 2.05 8.88
CA TRP A 134 2.98 1.92 7.53
C TRP A 134 1.79 0.96 7.53
N MET A 135 0.60 1.48 7.21
CA MET A 135 -0.66 0.75 7.42
C MET A 135 -0.97 -0.26 6.31
N GLN A 136 -0.75 0.11 5.04
CA GLN A 136 -0.99 -0.76 3.90
C GLN A 136 0.35 -1.26 3.36
N PRO A 137 0.69 -2.55 3.56
CA PRO A 137 1.97 -3.08 3.10
C PRO A 137 2.20 -2.83 1.60
N VAL A 138 3.39 -2.37 1.23
CA VAL A 138 3.73 -2.16 -0.18
C VAL A 138 3.72 -3.49 -0.94
N ARG A 139 4.07 -4.59 -0.27
CA ARG A 139 3.94 -5.96 -0.80
C ARG A 139 2.55 -6.28 -1.32
N HIS A 140 1.48 -5.76 -0.69
CA HIS A 140 0.11 -5.99 -1.15
C HIS A 140 -0.17 -5.28 -2.47
N ALA A 141 0.36 -4.06 -2.63
CA ALA A 141 0.26 -3.28 -3.87
C ALA A 141 1.05 -3.96 -5.00
N LEU A 142 2.34 -4.24 -4.77
CA LEU A 142 3.18 -4.90 -5.77
C LEU A 142 2.66 -6.30 -6.14
N GLY A 143 2.30 -7.13 -5.16
CA GLY A 143 1.74 -8.46 -5.40
C GLY A 143 0.45 -8.41 -6.24
N GLY A 144 -0.42 -7.43 -5.98
CA GLY A 144 -1.61 -7.19 -6.79
C GLY A 144 -1.27 -6.82 -8.24
N LEU A 145 -0.33 -5.89 -8.44
CA LEU A 145 0.07 -5.46 -9.77
C LEU A 145 0.85 -6.54 -10.55
N LEU A 146 1.60 -7.40 -9.86
CA LEU A 146 2.25 -8.59 -10.44
C LEU A 146 1.20 -9.59 -10.93
N LEU A 147 0.16 -9.87 -10.12
CA LEU A 147 -0.95 -10.73 -10.50
C LEU A 147 -1.76 -10.18 -11.69
N GLU A 148 -1.87 -8.85 -11.80
CA GLU A 148 -2.45 -8.16 -12.96
C GLU A 148 -1.65 -8.42 -14.24
N GLN A 149 -0.33 -8.48 -14.13
CA GLN A 149 0.59 -8.74 -15.25
C GLN A 149 0.91 -10.24 -15.43
N GLY A 150 0.23 -11.14 -14.70
CA GLY A 150 0.44 -12.58 -14.80
C GLY A 150 1.77 -13.09 -14.22
N ARG A 151 2.51 -12.28 -13.46
CA ARG A 151 3.77 -12.67 -12.79
C ARG A 151 3.50 -13.37 -11.46
N VAL A 152 2.85 -14.54 -11.53
CA VAL A 152 2.25 -15.21 -10.37
C VAL A 152 3.29 -15.74 -9.39
N GLU A 153 4.39 -16.29 -9.86
CA GLU A 153 5.46 -16.87 -9.03
C GLU A 153 6.15 -15.80 -8.18
N GLU A 154 6.34 -14.61 -8.74
CA GLU A 154 6.91 -13.49 -7.99
C GLU A 154 5.92 -12.97 -6.94
N ALA A 155 4.64 -12.86 -7.29
CA ALA A 155 3.60 -12.49 -6.33
C ALA A 155 3.50 -13.50 -5.17
N GLU A 156 3.59 -14.81 -5.46
CA GLU A 156 3.63 -15.86 -4.43
C GLU A 156 4.76 -15.63 -3.42
N SER A 157 5.98 -15.36 -3.90
CA SER A 157 7.13 -15.09 -3.02
C SER A 157 6.87 -13.89 -2.12
N LEU A 158 6.34 -12.78 -2.65
CA LEU A 158 6.02 -11.60 -1.86
C LEU A 158 4.94 -11.87 -0.80
N PHE A 159 3.89 -12.62 -1.13
CA PHE A 159 2.85 -12.97 -0.15
C PHE A 159 3.35 -13.95 0.91
N LYS A 160 4.26 -14.86 0.55
CA LYS A 160 4.93 -15.73 1.53
C LYS A 160 5.79 -14.94 2.51
N GLU A 161 6.52 -13.93 2.04
CA GLU A 161 7.24 -13.00 2.93
C GLU A 161 6.28 -12.24 3.83
N ASP A 162 5.25 -11.62 3.24
CA ASP A 162 4.26 -10.80 3.95
C ASP A 162 3.57 -11.59 5.08
N LEU A 163 3.20 -12.84 4.83
CA LEU A 163 2.51 -13.69 5.80
C LEU A 163 3.46 -14.49 6.71
N GLY A 164 4.78 -14.35 6.54
CA GLY A 164 5.77 -15.04 7.38
C GLY A 164 5.93 -16.54 7.10
N PHE A 165 5.61 -16.97 5.87
CA PHE A 165 5.88 -18.32 5.39
C PHE A 165 7.27 -18.47 4.76
N ALA A 166 7.93 -17.38 4.38
CA ALA A 166 9.30 -17.39 3.89
C ALA A 166 10.30 -17.63 5.04
N LEU A 167 11.20 -18.61 4.88
CA LEU A 167 12.16 -19.03 5.92
C LEU A 167 13.27 -18.00 6.15
N ASP A 168 13.64 -17.27 5.11
CA ASP A 168 14.69 -16.25 5.08
C ASP A 168 14.17 -14.83 5.41
N TYR A 169 12.87 -14.69 5.68
CA TYR A 169 12.26 -13.41 5.98
C TYR A 169 12.01 -13.21 7.49
N PRO A 170 12.41 -12.08 8.10
CA PRO A 170 12.27 -11.88 9.54
C PRO A 170 10.80 -11.91 10.00
N ARG A 171 10.45 -12.91 10.82
CA ARG A 171 9.09 -13.13 11.34
C ARG A 171 8.46 -11.90 12.01
N ARG A 172 9.28 -11.02 12.63
CA ARG A 172 8.82 -9.76 13.25
C ARG A 172 8.17 -8.78 12.26
N ARG A 173 8.42 -8.92 10.97
CA ARG A 173 7.85 -8.07 9.91
C ARG A 173 6.56 -8.63 9.33
N ALA A 174 6.31 -9.93 9.54
CA ALA A 174 5.18 -10.64 8.98
C ALA A 174 3.84 -10.13 9.53
N LYS A 175 2.84 -10.07 8.66
CA LYS A 175 1.45 -9.75 8.93
C LYS A 175 0.65 -11.04 8.99
N LEU A 176 0.88 -11.81 10.06
CA LEU A 176 0.26 -13.13 10.23
C LEU A 176 -1.26 -13.03 10.12
N ASN A 177 -1.85 -13.96 9.37
CA ASN A 177 -3.30 -14.04 9.13
C ASN A 177 -3.94 -12.76 8.56
N ASN A 178 -3.16 -11.91 7.89
CA ASN A 178 -3.71 -10.75 7.22
C ASN A 178 -4.61 -11.18 6.04
N VAL A 179 -5.89 -10.82 6.07
CA VAL A 179 -6.90 -11.26 5.09
C VAL A 179 -6.49 -10.94 3.64
N TRP A 180 -5.90 -9.77 3.39
CA TRP A 180 -5.52 -9.35 2.05
C TRP A 180 -4.28 -10.10 1.53
N GLY A 181 -3.32 -10.37 2.42
CA GLY A 181 -2.15 -11.20 2.10
C GLY A 181 -2.57 -12.65 1.81
N LEU A 182 -3.43 -13.23 2.67
CA LEU A 182 -3.98 -14.58 2.51
C LEU A 182 -4.75 -14.72 1.19
N HIS A 183 -5.57 -13.72 0.86
CA HIS A 183 -6.31 -13.68 -0.39
C HIS A 183 -5.39 -13.70 -1.61
N GLY A 184 -4.33 -12.87 -1.60
CA GLY A 184 -3.33 -12.86 -2.65
C GLY A 184 -2.56 -14.18 -2.79
N LEU A 185 -2.14 -14.77 -1.67
CA LEU A 185 -1.41 -16.05 -1.68
C LEU A 185 -2.28 -17.20 -2.20
N LEU A 186 -3.55 -17.25 -1.79
CA LEU A 186 -4.50 -18.25 -2.24
C LEU A 186 -4.77 -18.12 -3.74
N GLU A 187 -4.90 -16.90 -4.26
CA GLU A 187 -5.00 -16.66 -5.70
C GLU A 187 -3.75 -17.18 -6.44
N CYS A 188 -2.54 -16.94 -5.90
CA CYS A 188 -1.31 -17.48 -6.49
C CYS A 188 -1.31 -19.01 -6.53
N PHE A 189 -1.63 -19.68 -5.42
CA PHE A 189 -1.64 -21.14 -5.37
C PHE A 189 -2.65 -21.75 -6.35
N ASN A 190 -3.85 -21.17 -6.44
CA ASN A 190 -4.86 -21.63 -7.38
C ASN A 190 -4.42 -21.47 -8.84
N ARG A 191 -3.83 -20.32 -9.20
CA ARG A 191 -3.33 -20.08 -10.57
C ARG A 191 -2.14 -20.98 -10.95
N LEU A 192 -1.32 -21.35 -9.97
CA LEU A 192 -0.16 -22.24 -10.17
C LEU A 192 -0.52 -23.74 -10.05
N GLY A 193 -1.77 -24.09 -9.76
CA GLY A 193 -2.20 -25.48 -9.57
C GLY A 193 -1.67 -26.14 -8.28
N LYS A 194 -1.22 -25.34 -7.30
CA LYS A 194 -0.69 -25.79 -6.00
C LYS A 194 -1.82 -26.14 -5.03
N THR A 195 -2.55 -27.21 -5.36
CA THR A 195 -3.80 -27.59 -4.69
C THR A 195 -3.63 -27.95 -3.22
N ALA A 196 -2.53 -28.62 -2.86
CA ALA A 196 -2.25 -28.99 -1.47
C ALA A 196 -1.98 -27.74 -0.61
N GLU A 197 -1.18 -26.79 -1.11
CA GLU A 197 -0.88 -25.53 -0.43
C GLU A 197 -2.10 -24.63 -0.34
N ALA A 198 -2.91 -24.55 -1.41
CA ALA A 198 -4.19 -23.86 -1.39
C ALA A 198 -5.12 -24.42 -0.31
N ALA A 199 -5.31 -25.75 -0.27
CA ALA A 199 -6.13 -26.42 0.73
C ALA A 199 -5.61 -26.19 2.17
N PHE A 200 -4.29 -26.10 2.35
CA PHE A 200 -3.68 -25.83 3.64
C PHE A 200 -4.00 -24.42 4.17
N ILE A 201 -3.93 -23.39 3.32
CA ILE A 201 -4.18 -22.00 3.76
C ILE A 201 -5.66 -21.59 3.70
N GLN A 202 -6.51 -22.33 2.97
CA GLN A 202 -7.93 -22.03 2.80
C GLN A 202 -8.68 -21.79 4.13
N PRO A 203 -8.51 -22.60 5.19
CA PRO A 203 -9.22 -22.36 6.45
C PRO A 203 -8.84 -21.03 7.11
N ALA A 204 -7.54 -20.67 7.09
CA ALA A 204 -7.07 -19.39 7.63
C ALA A 204 -7.61 -18.21 6.82
N HIS A 205 -7.64 -18.35 5.50
CA HIS A 205 -8.26 -17.37 4.60
C HIS A 205 -9.75 -17.18 4.93
N ASP A 206 -10.52 -18.27 5.06
CA ASP A 206 -11.97 -18.20 5.24
C ASP A 206 -12.35 -17.62 6.60
N ILE A 207 -11.59 -17.95 7.66
CA ILE A 207 -11.75 -17.33 8.98
C ILE A 207 -11.48 -15.82 8.93
N ALA A 208 -10.39 -15.42 8.26
CA ALA A 208 -10.03 -14.01 8.12
C ALA A 208 -11.08 -13.25 7.29
N LEU A 209 -11.59 -13.87 6.23
CA LEU A 209 -12.63 -13.30 5.36
C LEU A 209 -13.98 -13.18 6.07
N ALA A 210 -14.34 -14.15 6.92
CA ALA A 210 -15.58 -14.10 7.70
C ALA A 210 -15.66 -12.91 8.67
N SER A 211 -14.51 -12.33 9.04
CA SER A 211 -14.42 -11.13 9.89
C SER A 211 -14.38 -9.82 9.09
N ALA A 212 -14.40 -9.88 7.75
CA ALA A 212 -14.27 -8.70 6.91
C ALA A 212 -15.63 -8.01 6.70
N ASP A 213 -15.71 -6.72 7.02
CA ASP A 213 -16.91 -5.90 6.80
C ASP A 213 -17.15 -5.58 5.32
N VAL A 214 -16.15 -5.80 4.47
CA VAL A 214 -16.21 -5.54 3.02
C VAL A 214 -15.70 -6.75 2.24
N PRO A 215 -16.22 -6.99 1.02
CA PRO A 215 -15.69 -8.03 0.15
C PRO A 215 -14.21 -7.77 -0.18
N VAL A 216 -13.33 -8.72 0.11
CA VAL A 216 -11.91 -8.68 -0.28
C VAL A 216 -11.76 -9.34 -1.64
N LYS A 217 -11.59 -8.53 -2.69
CA LYS A 217 -11.44 -8.99 -4.09
C LYS A 217 -9.99 -9.06 -4.59
N ALA A 218 -9.07 -8.45 -3.87
CA ALA A 218 -7.64 -8.37 -4.21
C ALA A 218 -6.81 -8.05 -2.96
N SER A 219 -5.51 -8.32 -3.01
CA SER A 219 -4.56 -7.94 -1.96
C SER A 219 -4.40 -6.42 -1.82
N CYS A 220 -4.36 -5.72 -2.95
CA CYS A 220 -4.58 -4.29 -3.05
C CYS A 220 -5.52 -4.00 -4.21
N TYR A 221 -6.45 -3.09 -3.99
CA TYR A 221 -7.32 -2.50 -5.00
C TYR A 221 -6.62 -1.49 -5.92
N CYS A 222 -5.32 -1.28 -5.74
CA CYS A 222 -4.38 -0.72 -6.71
C CYS A 222 -4.43 -1.51 -8.03
N ARG A 223 -4.71 -2.82 -7.93
CA ARG A 223 -5.04 -3.72 -9.04
C ARG A 223 -6.45 -3.40 -9.55
N VAL A 224 -6.54 -2.47 -10.48
CA VAL A 224 -7.84 -2.00 -11.00
C VAL A 224 -8.59 -3.08 -11.77
N SER A 225 -7.89 -4.05 -12.38
CA SER A 225 -8.50 -5.17 -13.12
C SER A 225 -9.35 -6.11 -12.25
N ALA A 226 -9.10 -6.16 -10.95
CA ALA A 226 -9.83 -7.01 -10.01
C ALA A 226 -11.05 -6.31 -9.39
N VAL A 227 -11.13 -4.97 -9.49
CA VAL A 227 -12.12 -4.17 -8.77
C VAL A 227 -13.07 -3.44 -9.72
N ARG A 228 -12.58 -2.96 -10.87
CA ARG A 228 -13.45 -2.41 -11.90
C ARG A 228 -14.21 -3.58 -12.51
N GLU A 229 -15.53 -3.57 -12.36
CA GLU A 229 -16.38 -4.39 -13.20
C GLU A 229 -15.99 -4.09 -14.65
N ARG A 230 -15.66 -5.13 -15.43
CA ARG A 230 -15.58 -4.96 -16.88
C ARG A 230 -16.95 -4.40 -17.28
N SER A 231 -17.03 -3.13 -17.65
CA SER A 231 -18.12 -2.71 -18.52
C SER A 231 -17.92 -3.58 -19.75
N CYS A 232 -18.74 -4.62 -19.89
CA CYS A 232 -18.81 -5.38 -21.12
C CYS A 232 -19.05 -4.35 -22.22
N CYS A 233 -18.02 -4.05 -23.01
CA CYS A 233 -18.21 -3.36 -24.25
C CYS A 233 -19.09 -4.28 -25.10
N THR A 234 -20.32 -3.84 -25.32
CA THR A 234 -21.25 -4.33 -26.35
C THR A 234 -20.63 -4.21 -27.73
#